data_AF-A0A1G0H4X6-F1
#
_entry.id   AF-A0A1G0H4X6-F1
#
_cell.length_a   1.000
_cell.length_b   1.000
_cell.length_c   1.000
_cell.angle_alpha   90.00
_cell.angle_beta   90.00
_cell.angle_gamma   90.00
#
_symmetry.space_group_name_H-M   'P 1'
#
loop_
_entity.id
_entity.type
_entity.pdbx_description
1 polymer ?
#
loop_
_entity_poly.entity_id
_entity_poly.type
_entity_poly.pdbx_seq_one_letter_code
_entity_poly.pdbx_strand_id
1 'polypeptide(L)'
;MRHFLTIALSTFFFGTAFADLKEINSLCPHPSQGVKSNDPAKLNWTAETKQGKWKSYDSSFATKLTGFTGAQWTGENVGQITCIYTSEQEFKMQGHTVLQKTLPVLLVFHILAFQPSGGKWKHVSRGVYNCYSTKRSDCFFKINMKPPVGNILQEAESLKSTAKQPQLPTY
;
A
#
# COMPACT_ATOMS: atom_id res chain seq x y z
N MET A 1 -63.60 -28.15 20.43
CA MET A 1 -62.50 -27.43 21.12
C MET A 1 -61.19 -28.15 20.85
N ARG A 2 -60.37 -27.66 19.93
CA ARG A 2 -58.98 -28.09 19.74
C ARG A 2 -58.15 -26.83 19.49
N HIS A 3 -57.39 -26.41 20.49
CA HIS A 3 -56.37 -25.38 20.35
C HIS A 3 -55.09 -26.05 19.85
N PHE A 4 -54.54 -25.55 18.75
CA PHE A 4 -53.15 -25.79 18.38
C PHE A 4 -52.41 -24.46 18.33
N LEU A 5 -51.34 -24.43 19.10
CA LEU A 5 -50.49 -23.31 19.48
C LEU A 5 -49.52 -23.00 18.33
N THR A 6 -49.55 -21.78 17.81
CA THR A 6 -48.61 -21.31 16.78
C THR A 6 -47.32 -20.85 17.46
N ILE A 7 -46.19 -21.54 17.20
CA ILE A 7 -44.86 -21.11 17.66
C ILE A 7 -44.25 -20.22 16.59
N ALA A 8 -44.03 -18.94 16.91
CA ALA A 8 -43.31 -18.01 16.05
C ALA A 8 -41.80 -18.18 16.26
N LEU A 9 -41.08 -18.63 15.23
CA LEU A 9 -39.61 -18.64 15.18
C LEU A 9 -39.12 -17.23 14.85
N SER A 10 -38.55 -16.53 15.84
CA SER A 10 -37.85 -15.26 15.64
C SER A 10 -36.41 -15.54 15.18
N THR A 11 -36.15 -15.36 13.88
CA THR A 11 -34.78 -15.34 13.35
C THR A 11 -34.12 -14.01 13.70
N PHE A 12 -33.27 -14.02 14.72
CA PHE A 12 -32.37 -12.91 15.01
C PHE A 12 -31.26 -12.85 13.97
N PHE A 13 -31.38 -11.93 13.00
CA PHE A 13 -30.27 -11.53 12.14
C PHE A 13 -29.25 -10.75 12.98
N PHE A 14 -28.19 -11.43 13.43
CA PHE A 14 -26.98 -10.77 13.91
C PHE A 14 -26.18 -10.27 12.68
N GLY A 15 -26.48 -9.06 12.23
CA GLY A 15 -25.64 -8.34 11.27
C GLY A 15 -24.37 -7.88 11.96
N THR A 16 -23.26 -8.59 11.77
CA THR A 16 -21.92 -8.08 12.10
C THR A 16 -21.59 -6.96 11.12
N ALA A 17 -21.54 -5.72 11.61
CA ALA A 17 -21.04 -4.58 10.84
C ALA A 17 -19.51 -4.70 10.71
N PHE A 18 -19.05 -5.32 9.63
CA PHE A 18 -17.66 -5.19 9.22
C PHE A 18 -17.49 -3.77 8.66
N ALA A 19 -16.56 -3.00 9.22
CA ALA A 19 -16.21 -1.68 8.71
C ALA A 19 -15.84 -1.81 7.22
N ASP A 20 -16.54 -1.06 6.37
CA ASP A 20 -16.46 -1.18 4.91
C ASP A 20 -15.06 -0.77 4.43
N LEU A 21 -14.28 -1.74 3.99
CA LEU A 21 -12.92 -1.52 3.50
C LEU A 21 -13.00 -0.89 2.11
N LYS A 22 -12.67 0.40 2.01
CA LYS A 22 -12.64 1.10 0.72
C LYS A 22 -11.36 0.75 -0.04
N GLU A 23 -11.47 -0.15 -1.01
CA GLU A 23 -10.40 -0.43 -1.96
C GLU A 23 -10.13 0.79 -2.86
N ILE A 24 -8.89 1.28 -2.87
CA ILE A 24 -8.48 2.40 -3.72
C ILE A 24 -7.41 1.92 -4.69
N ASN A 25 -7.63 2.17 -5.99
CA ASN A 25 -6.61 1.96 -7.01
C ASN A 25 -5.52 3.02 -6.89
N SER A 26 -4.27 2.57 -6.90
CA SER A 26 -3.08 3.40 -6.82
C SER A 26 -2.09 3.05 -7.93
N LEU A 27 -1.17 3.98 -8.18
CA LEU A 27 -0.13 3.90 -9.20
C LEU A 27 1.21 4.32 -8.58
N CYS A 28 2.29 3.86 -9.20
CA CYS A 28 3.61 4.39 -8.91
C CYS A 28 3.68 5.90 -9.18
N PRO A 29 4.44 6.68 -8.36
CA PRO A 29 4.68 8.09 -8.61
C PRO A 29 5.21 8.34 -10.02
N HIS A 30 4.89 9.49 -10.59
CA HIS A 30 5.58 9.96 -11.78
C HIS A 30 7.05 10.25 -11.42
N PRO A 31 8.05 9.98 -12.29
CA PRO A 31 9.45 10.24 -11.98
C PRO A 31 9.73 11.67 -11.51
N SER A 32 9.03 12.66 -12.07
CA SER A 32 9.15 14.07 -11.68
C SER A 32 8.57 14.42 -10.30
N GLN A 33 7.85 13.50 -9.65
CA GLN A 33 7.38 13.67 -8.27
C GLN A 33 8.42 13.20 -7.25
N GLY A 34 9.49 12.54 -7.69
CA GLY A 34 10.59 12.15 -6.83
C GLY A 34 11.40 13.37 -6.39
N VAL A 35 11.54 13.54 -5.07
CA VAL A 35 12.38 14.55 -4.45
C VAL A 35 13.52 13.83 -3.74
N LYS A 36 14.75 14.18 -4.07
CA LYS A 36 15.92 13.68 -3.34
C LYS A 36 16.08 14.51 -2.06
N SER A 37 16.42 13.84 -0.96
CA SER A 37 16.75 14.54 0.28
C SER A 37 17.99 15.43 0.09
N ASN A 38 17.91 16.65 0.64
CA ASN A 38 18.99 17.64 0.62
C ASN A 38 20.02 17.43 1.73
N ASP A 39 19.76 16.51 2.67
CA ASP A 39 20.69 16.15 3.74
C ASP A 39 21.85 15.33 3.14
N PRO A 40 23.12 15.80 3.22
CA PRO A 40 24.27 15.07 2.69
C PRO A 40 24.45 13.67 3.29
N ALA A 41 23.96 13.46 4.52
CA ALA A 41 23.96 12.16 5.19
C ALA A 41 22.82 11.24 4.72
N LYS A 42 21.82 11.77 4.01
CA LYS A 42 20.65 11.03 3.52
C LYS A 42 20.43 11.32 2.04
N LEU A 43 21.08 10.54 1.18
CA LEU A 43 20.96 10.63 -0.27
C LEU A 43 19.79 9.79 -0.82
N ASN A 44 18.70 9.71 -0.06
CA ASN A 44 17.54 8.91 -0.42
C ASN A 44 16.48 9.74 -1.16
N TRP A 45 15.60 9.05 -1.87
CA TRP A 45 14.49 9.63 -2.62
C TRP A 45 13.19 9.48 -1.84
N THR A 46 12.31 10.47 -1.94
CA THR A 46 10.94 10.41 -1.46
C THR A 46 9.98 10.88 -2.54
N ALA A 47 8.72 10.46 -2.44
CA ALA A 47 7.64 11.06 -3.22
C ALA A 47 6.36 11.03 -2.39
N GLU A 48 5.52 12.04 -2.57
CA GLU A 48 4.22 12.11 -1.91
C GLU A 48 3.11 12.11 -2.96
N THR A 49 2.16 11.18 -2.78
CA THR A 49 1.00 11.01 -3.63
C THR A 49 -0.25 11.16 -2.77
N LYS A 50 -1.42 11.37 -3.38
CA LYS A 50 -2.69 11.42 -2.64
C LYS A 50 -2.94 10.16 -1.81
N GLN A 51 -2.40 9.03 -2.26
CA GLN A 51 -2.56 7.72 -1.66
C GLN A 51 -1.55 7.45 -0.53
N GLY A 52 -0.47 8.21 -0.42
CA GLY A 52 0.53 8.02 0.62
C GLY A 52 1.96 8.40 0.20
N LYS A 53 2.88 8.04 1.10
CA LYS A 53 4.31 8.38 1.02
C LYS A 53 5.13 7.23 0.44
N TRP A 54 6.16 7.61 -0.29
CA TRP A 54 7.12 6.73 -0.94
C TRP A 54 8.53 7.12 -0.51
N LYS A 55 9.40 6.11 -0.37
CA LYS A 55 10.78 6.31 0.08
C LYS A 55 11.72 5.29 -0.55
N SER A 56 12.93 5.71 -0.91
CA SER A 56 14.06 4.78 -1.09
C SER A 56 14.79 4.57 0.23
N TYR A 57 15.27 3.36 0.45
CA TYR A 57 16.10 3.02 1.60
C TYR A 57 17.59 3.16 1.28
N ASP A 58 17.97 2.86 0.03
CA ASP A 58 19.34 2.99 -0.42
C ASP A 58 19.69 4.44 -0.77
N SER A 59 20.96 4.78 -0.53
CA SER A 59 21.56 6.03 -1.00
C SER A 59 21.74 5.98 -2.51
N SER A 60 21.47 7.09 -3.17
CA SER A 60 21.56 7.20 -4.63
C SER A 60 22.41 8.39 -5.02
N PHE A 61 23.34 8.22 -5.96
CA PHE A 61 24.08 9.34 -6.57
C PHE A 61 23.29 10.04 -7.69
N ALA A 62 22.14 9.48 -8.09
CA ALA A 62 21.29 10.09 -9.09
C ALA A 62 20.88 11.50 -8.69
N THR A 63 20.85 12.41 -9.66
CA THR A 63 20.31 13.76 -9.49
C THR A 63 18.87 13.83 -10.01
N LYS A 64 18.46 12.89 -10.87
CA LYS A 64 17.09 12.81 -11.41
C LYS A 64 16.64 11.36 -11.63
N LEU A 65 15.34 11.14 -11.46
CA LEU A 65 14.66 9.93 -11.95
C LEU A 65 14.22 10.17 -13.39
N THR A 66 14.53 9.25 -14.30
CA THR A 66 14.32 9.47 -15.74
C THR A 66 13.15 8.69 -16.31
N GLY A 67 12.84 7.52 -15.76
CA GLY A 67 11.83 6.65 -16.33
C GLY A 67 11.33 5.62 -15.33
N PHE A 68 10.08 5.21 -15.52
CA PHE A 68 9.50 4.07 -14.81
C PHE A 68 9.82 2.79 -15.56
N THR A 69 10.34 1.78 -14.85
CA THR A 69 10.77 0.51 -15.44
C THR A 69 9.80 -0.63 -15.13
N GLY A 70 9.11 -0.53 -14.00
CA GLY A 70 8.21 -1.57 -13.51
C GLY A 70 7.99 -1.46 -12.01
N ALA A 71 7.27 -2.42 -11.47
CA ALA A 71 7.00 -2.51 -10.03
C ALA A 71 7.10 -3.95 -9.55
N GLN A 72 7.38 -4.12 -8.27
CA GLN A 72 7.37 -5.39 -7.57
C GLN A 72 6.42 -5.29 -6.37
N TRP A 73 5.68 -6.35 -6.14
CA TRP A 73 4.91 -6.58 -4.92
C TRP A 73 5.50 -7.78 -4.19
N THR A 74 5.68 -7.67 -2.88
CA THR A 74 6.18 -8.75 -2.02
C THR A 74 5.29 -8.92 -0.78
N GLY A 75 4.76 -10.12 -0.53
CA GLY A 75 3.93 -10.42 0.65
C GLY A 75 3.08 -11.70 0.53
N GLU A 76 2.11 -11.87 1.42
CA GLU A 76 1.12 -12.98 1.39
C GLU A 76 -0.29 -12.39 1.50
N ASN A 77 -1.03 -12.36 0.38
CA ASN A 77 -2.31 -11.65 0.19
C ASN A 77 -2.28 -10.12 0.37
N VAL A 78 -1.46 -9.63 1.30
CA VAL A 78 -1.16 -8.22 1.57
C VAL A 78 0.37 -8.08 1.65
N GLY A 79 0.90 -7.02 1.07
CA GLY A 79 2.34 -6.89 0.87
C GLY A 79 2.80 -5.49 0.53
N GLN A 80 4.10 -5.36 0.33
CA GLN A 80 4.76 -4.10 0.05
C GLN A 80 4.95 -3.89 -1.45
N ILE A 81 4.61 -2.69 -1.92
CA ILE A 81 4.87 -2.27 -3.31
C ILE A 81 6.20 -1.54 -3.38
N THR A 82 7.00 -1.89 -4.38
CA THR A 82 8.24 -1.21 -4.76
C THR A 82 8.18 -0.81 -6.22
N CYS A 83 8.33 0.47 -6.52
CA CYS A 83 8.41 0.98 -7.88
C CYS A 83 9.88 1.17 -8.28
N ILE A 84 10.22 0.78 -9.51
CA ILE A 84 11.59 0.74 -10.01
C ILE A 84 11.76 1.82 -11.06
N TYR A 85 12.77 2.67 -10.90
CA TYR A 85 13.04 3.78 -11.79
C TYR A 85 14.44 3.73 -12.36
N THR A 86 14.59 4.06 -13.64
CA THR A 86 15.89 4.47 -14.18
C THR A 86 16.25 5.84 -13.65
N SER A 87 17.55 6.08 -13.53
CA SER A 87 18.07 7.30 -12.91
C SER A 87 19.36 7.74 -13.59
N GLU A 88 19.64 9.04 -13.51
CA GLU A 88 20.85 9.64 -14.05
C GLU A 88 21.47 10.58 -13.03
N GLN A 89 22.80 10.69 -13.08
CA GLN A 89 23.60 11.66 -12.36
C GLN A 89 24.07 12.73 -13.34
N GLU A 90 23.82 13.97 -12.97
CA GLU A 90 24.32 15.16 -13.63
C GLU A 90 25.54 15.69 -12.87
N PHE A 91 26.64 15.92 -13.59
CA PHE A 91 27.84 16.53 -13.02
C PHE A 91 28.57 17.36 -14.07
N LYS A 92 29.44 18.29 -13.61
CA LYS A 92 30.22 19.14 -14.49
C LYS A 92 31.60 18.54 -14.74
N MET A 93 31.95 18.36 -16.01
CA MET A 93 33.30 18.02 -16.46
C MET A 93 33.79 19.12 -17.38
N GLN A 94 34.92 19.75 -17.05
CA GLN A 94 35.53 20.79 -17.89
C GLN A 94 34.56 21.92 -18.26
N GLY A 95 33.68 22.30 -17.34
CA GLY A 95 32.66 23.33 -17.55
C GLY A 95 31.39 22.87 -18.29
N HIS A 96 31.37 21.64 -18.81
CA HIS A 96 30.20 21.07 -19.50
C HIS A 96 29.39 20.15 -18.58
N THR A 97 28.08 20.21 -18.72
CA THR A 97 27.17 19.27 -18.05
C THR A 97 27.23 17.90 -18.74
N VAL A 98 27.57 16.87 -17.97
CA VAL A 98 27.58 15.47 -18.41
C VAL A 98 26.50 14.70 -17.65
N LEU A 99 25.76 13.87 -18.38
CA LEU A 99 24.74 12.98 -17.84
C LEU A 99 25.24 11.54 -17.90
N GLN A 100 25.23 10.86 -16.76
CA GLN A 100 25.61 9.45 -16.67
C GLN A 100 24.47 8.64 -16.05
N LYS A 101 24.13 7.50 -16.66
CA LYS A 101 23.16 6.55 -16.09
C LYS A 101 23.70 5.98 -14.78
N THR A 102 22.82 5.86 -13.79
CA THR A 102 23.15 5.30 -12.48
C THR A 102 22.32 4.04 -12.19
N LEU A 103 22.58 3.42 -11.03
CA LEU A 103 21.79 2.29 -10.56
C LEU A 103 20.31 2.67 -10.41
N PRO A 104 19.38 1.72 -10.67
CA PRO A 104 17.96 1.98 -10.48
C PRO A 104 17.63 2.46 -9.07
N VAL A 105 16.66 3.36 -8.98
CA VAL A 105 16.13 3.80 -7.69
C VAL A 105 14.87 3.02 -7.39
N LEU A 106 14.82 2.43 -6.19
CA LEU A 106 13.68 1.70 -5.68
C LEU A 106 12.89 2.60 -4.74
N LEU A 107 11.65 2.93 -5.10
CA LEU A 107 10.72 3.64 -4.23
C LEU A 107 9.73 2.66 -3.62
N VAL A 108 9.82 2.51 -2.31
CA VAL A 108 8.96 1.63 -1.52
C VAL A 108 7.76 2.41 -1.00
N PHE A 109 6.58 1.83 -1.14
CA PHE A 109 5.36 2.41 -0.62
C PHE A 109 5.21 2.12 0.87
N HIS A 110 4.89 3.16 1.65
CA HIS A 110 4.77 3.01 3.10
C HIS A 110 3.51 2.25 3.54
N ILE A 111 2.50 2.15 2.68
CA ILE A 111 1.25 1.46 2.98
C ILE A 111 1.23 0.09 2.30
N LEU A 112 0.71 -0.91 3.00
CA LEU A 112 0.54 -2.23 2.43
C LEU A 112 -0.57 -2.25 1.38
N ALA A 113 -0.31 -2.96 0.29
CA ALA A 113 -1.22 -3.16 -0.81
C ALA A 113 -1.70 -4.61 -0.85
N PHE A 114 -2.92 -4.81 -1.32
CA PHE A 114 -3.41 -6.14 -1.66
C PHE A 114 -2.55 -6.75 -2.76
N GLN A 115 -2.50 -8.08 -2.78
CA GLN A 115 -1.88 -8.83 -3.85
C GLN A 115 -2.47 -8.38 -5.20
N PRO A 116 -1.64 -7.94 -6.15
CA PRO A 116 -2.15 -7.49 -7.43
C PRO A 116 -2.76 -8.67 -8.19
N SER A 117 -3.91 -8.43 -8.80
CA SER A 117 -4.58 -9.35 -9.73
C SER A 117 -4.88 -8.61 -11.03
N GLY A 118 -4.34 -9.11 -12.14
CA GLY A 118 -4.52 -8.51 -13.48
C GLY A 118 -3.41 -7.54 -13.91
N GLY A 119 -3.66 -6.78 -14.98
CA GLY A 119 -2.68 -5.88 -15.59
C GLY A 119 -1.46 -6.62 -16.16
N LYS A 120 -0.27 -6.02 -16.01
CA LYS A 120 1.01 -6.64 -16.39
C LYS A 120 1.73 -7.33 -15.24
N TRP A 121 1.04 -7.56 -14.13
CA TRP A 121 1.56 -8.30 -12.98
C TRP A 121 1.67 -9.79 -13.29
N LYS A 122 2.84 -10.36 -12.99
CA LYS A 122 3.14 -11.78 -13.13
C LYS A 122 3.69 -12.32 -11.82
N HIS A 123 3.15 -13.45 -11.38
CA HIS A 123 3.72 -14.21 -10.27
C HIS A 123 5.10 -14.71 -10.68
N VAL A 124 6.10 -14.46 -9.85
CA VAL A 124 7.50 -14.87 -10.10
C VAL A 124 7.89 -16.01 -9.19
N SER A 125 7.60 -15.89 -7.91
CA SER A 125 7.84 -16.90 -6.89
C SER A 125 6.89 -16.66 -5.71
N ARG A 126 6.87 -17.59 -4.75
CA ARG A 126 5.97 -17.49 -3.59
C ARG A 126 6.07 -16.10 -2.95
N GLY A 127 4.95 -15.38 -2.96
CA GLY A 127 4.83 -14.06 -2.37
C GLY A 127 5.53 -12.94 -3.14
N VAL A 128 5.89 -13.14 -4.42
CA VAL A 128 6.52 -12.12 -5.27
C VAL A 128 5.79 -12.02 -6.61
N TYR A 129 5.38 -10.80 -6.94
CA TYR A 129 4.77 -10.44 -8.22
C TYR A 129 5.51 -9.27 -8.84
N ASN A 130 5.83 -9.37 -10.14
CA ASN A 130 6.48 -8.30 -10.88
C ASN A 130 5.56 -7.77 -11.98
N CYS A 131 5.45 -6.45 -12.08
CA CYS A 131 4.87 -5.77 -13.21
C CYS A 131 5.96 -5.35 -14.20
N TYR A 132 6.00 -6.01 -15.35
CA TYR A 132 6.96 -5.72 -16.42
C TYR A 132 6.35 -4.78 -17.46
N SER A 133 6.33 -3.48 -17.16
CA SER A 133 5.93 -2.44 -18.11
C SER A 133 6.60 -1.11 -17.79
N THR A 134 6.98 -0.38 -18.84
CA THR A 134 7.47 1.01 -18.74
C THR A 134 6.33 2.03 -18.65
N LYS A 135 5.07 1.59 -18.80
CA LYS A 135 3.88 2.42 -18.63
C LYS A 135 3.33 2.25 -17.22
N ARG A 136 3.34 3.33 -16.43
CA ARG A 136 2.83 3.31 -15.04
C ARG A 136 1.40 2.80 -14.93
N SER A 137 0.54 3.13 -15.90
CA SER A 137 -0.87 2.73 -15.97
C SER A 137 -1.07 1.21 -16.04
N ASP A 138 -0.08 0.46 -16.50
CA ASP A 138 -0.18 -1.00 -16.65
C ASP A 138 0.09 -1.74 -15.32
N CYS A 139 0.60 -1.01 -14.32
CA CYS A 139 1.04 -1.50 -13.01
C CYS A 139 0.19 -0.93 -11.87
N PHE A 140 -1.13 -0.86 -12.05
CA PHE A 140 -2.03 -0.47 -10.97
C PHE A 140 -2.08 -1.54 -9.88
N PHE A 141 -2.30 -1.10 -8.64
CA PHE A 141 -2.48 -1.97 -7.49
C PHE A 141 -3.53 -1.38 -6.55
N LYS A 142 -4.10 -2.23 -5.69
CA LYS A 142 -5.13 -1.83 -4.73
C LYS A 142 -4.52 -1.68 -3.36
N ILE A 143 -4.88 -0.60 -2.67
CA ILE A 143 -4.43 -0.35 -1.30
C ILE A 143 -5.59 -0.46 -0.33
N ASN A 144 -5.28 -0.92 0.88
CA ASN A 144 -6.21 -0.87 1.99
C ASN A 144 -6.01 0.47 2.72
N MET A 145 -6.85 1.46 2.43
CA MET A 145 -6.91 2.64 3.28
C MET A 145 -7.89 2.37 4.41
N LYS A 146 -7.38 2.32 5.64
CA LYS A 146 -8.24 2.39 6.81
C LYS A 146 -9.06 3.67 6.73
N PRO A 147 -10.39 3.61 6.96
CA PRO A 147 -11.16 4.83 7.12
C PRO A 147 -10.52 5.69 8.21
N PRO A 148 -10.63 7.02 8.13
CA PRO A 148 -10.14 7.90 9.18
C PRO A 148 -10.71 7.41 10.51
N VAL A 149 -9.83 7.06 11.45
CA VAL A 149 -10.25 6.72 12.82
C VAL A 149 -10.95 7.97 13.35
N GLY A 150 -12.20 7.82 13.79
CA GLY A 150 -12.97 8.90 14.38
C GLY A 150 -12.40 9.30 15.75
N ASN A 151 -13.28 9.67 16.68
CA ASN A 151 -12.85 9.83 18.07
C ASN A 151 -12.38 8.46 18.61
N ILE A 152 -11.08 8.31 18.87
CA ILE A 152 -10.47 7.07 19.37
C ILE A 152 -11.16 6.58 20.65
N LEU A 153 -11.69 7.49 21.47
CA LEU A 153 -12.44 7.14 22.68
C LEU A 153 -13.76 6.45 22.35
N GLN A 154 -14.49 6.91 21.33
CA GLN A 154 -15.74 6.28 20.89
C GLN A 154 -15.49 4.89 20.28
N GLU A 155 -14.37 4.73 19.56
CA GLU A 155 -14.00 3.43 19.01
C GLU A 155 -13.52 2.47 20.11
N ALA A 156 -12.81 2.95 21.13
CA ALA A 156 -12.46 2.14 22.30
C ALA A 156 -13.70 1.74 23.13
N GLU A 157 -14.70 2.61 23.24
CA GLU A 157 -15.97 2.33 23.92
C GLU A 157 -16.82 1.29 23.19
N SER A 158 -16.89 1.35 21.85
CA SER A 158 -17.65 0.36 21.06
C SER A 158 -17.08 -1.06 21.19
N LEU A 159 -15.76 -1.18 21.35
CA LEU A 159 -15.07 -2.46 21.56
C LEU A 159 -15.31 -3.09 22.95
N LYS A 160 -15.65 -2.31 23.97
CA LYS A 160 -15.96 -2.84 25.32
C LYS A 160 -17.28 -3.64 25.34
N SER A 161 -18.19 -3.37 24.40
CA SER A 161 -19.53 -3.96 24.39
C SER A 161 -19.59 -5.43 23.94
N THR A 162 -18.51 -5.98 23.39
CA THR A 162 -18.47 -7.37 22.88
C THR A 162 -17.94 -8.38 23.90
N ALA A 163 -17.45 -7.92 25.05
CA ALA A 163 -17.04 -8.82 26.13
C ALA A 163 -18.27 -9.37 26.88
N LYS A 164 -18.97 -10.35 26.30
CA LYS A 164 -19.83 -11.23 27.11
C LYS A 164 -18.92 -11.94 28.12
N GLN A 165 -19.07 -11.58 29.38
CA GLN A 165 -18.44 -12.29 30.49
C GLN A 165 -18.73 -13.80 30.36
N PRO A 166 -17.73 -14.68 30.52
CA PRO A 166 -17.98 -16.09 30.70
C PRO A 166 -18.87 -16.24 31.93
N GLN A 167 -20.10 -16.74 31.75
CA GLN A 167 -20.93 -17.15 32.87
C GLN A 167 -20.20 -18.29 33.57
N LEU A 168 -19.68 -18.04 34.77
CA LEU A 168 -19.15 -19.10 35.62
C LEU A 168 -20.30 -20.06 35.97
N PRO A 169 -20.10 -21.38 35.87
CA PRO A 169 -21.08 -22.34 36.35
C PRO A 169 -21.18 -22.23 37.87
N THR A 170 -22.38 -21.95 38.36
CA THR A 170 -22.76 -22.09 39.76
C THR A 170 -22.85 -23.57 40.09
N TYR A 171 -22.03 -24.03 41.03
CA TYR A 171 -22.13 -25.35 41.65
C TYR A 171 -23.13 -25.33 42.80
#